data_AF-A0A517R8E3-F1
#
_entry.id   AF-A0A517R8E3-F1
#
_cell.length_a   1.000
_cell.length_b   1.000
_cell.length_c   1.000
_cell.angle_alpha   90.00
_cell.angle_beta   90.00
_cell.angle_gamma   90.00
#
_symmetry.space_group_name_H-M   'P 1'
#
loop_
_entity.id
_entity.type
_entity.pdbx_description
1 polymer ?
#
loop_
_entity_poly.entity_id
_entity_poly.type
_entity_poly.pdbx_seq_one_letter_code
_entity_poly.pdbx_strand_id
1 'polypeptide(L)'
;MIVVLLDAVALILLLKIMDDADVSLFTAFFVALGASIGTMALAFGLGMLIGVAGIAVAAVIVVALLGVVISALFGIEIKRSFLIGGIFMFIHIGISIGLQLLFR
;
A
#
# COMPACT_ATOMS: atom_id res chain seq x y z
N MET A 1 -11.38 5.83 -7.05
CA MET A 1 -11.91 4.44 -6.95
C MET A 1 -11.07 3.44 -7.77
N ILE A 2 -10.68 3.76 -9.00
CA ILE A 2 -9.87 2.83 -9.81
C ILE A 2 -8.49 2.50 -9.19
N VAL A 3 -7.82 3.49 -8.57
CA VAL A 3 -6.54 3.30 -7.84
C VAL A 3 -6.68 2.20 -6.78
N VAL A 4 -7.74 2.27 -5.97
CA VAL A 4 -7.98 1.31 -4.88
C VAL A 4 -8.20 -0.11 -5.39
N LEU A 5 -8.92 -0.26 -6.50
CA LEU A 5 -9.10 -1.57 -7.14
C LEU A 5 -7.77 -2.14 -7.64
N LEU A 6 -6.93 -1.30 -8.24
CA LEU A 6 -5.60 -1.71 -8.70
C LEU A 6 -4.67 -2.05 -7.53
N ASP A 7 -4.72 -1.27 -6.44
CA ASP A 7 -4.01 -1.55 -5.20
C ASP A 7 -4.41 -2.91 -4.61
N ALA A 8 -5.72 -3.21 -4.58
CA ALA A 8 -6.22 -4.48 -4.08
C ALA A 8 -5.71 -5.66 -4.91
N VAL A 9 -5.78 -5.57 -6.25
CA VAL A 9 -5.25 -6.60 -7.14
C VAL A 9 -3.73 -6.74 -6.96
N ALA A 10 -2.99 -5.63 -6.88
CA ALA A 10 -1.55 -5.66 -6.66
C ALA A 10 -1.19 -6.35 -5.34
N LEU A 11 -1.88 -6.03 -4.25
CA LEU A 11 -1.64 -6.65 -2.94
C LEU A 11 -1.91 -8.15 -2.97
N ILE A 12 -3.00 -8.60 -3.60
CA ILE A 12 -3.31 -10.03 -3.77
C ILE A 12 -2.21 -10.74 -4.54
N LEU A 13 -1.78 -10.16 -5.67
CA LEU A 13 -0.71 -10.73 -6.49
C LEU A 13 0.60 -10.81 -5.71
N LEU A 14 0.96 -9.78 -4.95
CA LEU A 14 2.16 -9.79 -4.11
C LEU A 14 2.10 -10.88 -3.04
N LEU A 15 0.97 -10.98 -2.32
CA LEU A 15 0.78 -12.00 -1.28
C LEU A 15 0.85 -13.41 -1.88
N LYS A 16 0.25 -13.63 -3.06
CA LYS A 16 0.26 -14.94 -3.72
C LYS A 16 1.63 -15.30 -4.31
N ILE A 17 2.33 -14.35 -4.93
CA ILE A 17 3.63 -14.61 -5.57
C ILE A 17 4.73 -14.77 -4.52
N MET A 18 4.72 -13.97 -3.46
CA MET A 18 5.85 -13.88 -2.53
C MET A 18 5.75 -14.83 -1.33
N ASP A 19 4.56 -15.27 -0.96
CA ASP A 19 4.36 -16.11 0.22
C ASP A 19 3.35 -17.24 0.03
N ASP A 20 2.85 -17.42 -1.20
CA ASP A 20 1.83 -18.41 -1.56
C ASP A 20 0.57 -18.37 -0.66
N ALA A 21 0.33 -17.21 -0.05
CA ALA A 21 -0.70 -17.05 0.96
C ALA A 21 -2.09 -17.22 0.34
N ASP A 22 -2.90 -18.09 0.93
CA ASP A 22 -4.30 -18.27 0.54
C ASP A 22 -5.16 -17.17 1.15
N VAL A 23 -5.11 -16.01 0.48
CA VAL A 23 -5.78 -14.80 0.93
C VAL A 23 -7.10 -14.62 0.19
N SER A 24 -8.19 -14.45 0.94
CA SER A 24 -9.48 -14.12 0.35
C SER A 24 -9.43 -12.73 -0.32
N LEU A 25 -10.03 -12.61 -1.50
CA LEU A 25 -10.12 -11.33 -2.23
C LEU A 25 -10.80 -10.24 -1.37
N PHE A 26 -11.74 -10.63 -0.51
CA PHE A 26 -12.40 -9.73 0.41
C PHE A 26 -11.44 -9.15 1.45
N THR A 27 -10.67 -9.99 2.15
CA THR A 27 -9.69 -9.53 3.15
C THR A 27 -8.65 -8.61 2.51
N ALA A 28 -8.09 -9.01 1.37
CA ALA A 28 -7.12 -8.19 0.68
C ALA A 28 -7.72 -6.86 0.17
N PHE A 29 -8.99 -6.86 -0.25
CA PHE A 29 -9.70 -5.64 -0.63
C PHE A 29 -9.82 -4.67 0.54
N PHE A 30 -10.20 -5.12 1.75
CA PHE A 30 -10.27 -4.22 2.91
C PHE A 30 -8.90 -3.74 3.37
N VAL A 31 -7.88 -4.60 3.34
CA VAL A 31 -6.51 -4.20 3.67
C VAL A 31 -5.99 -3.18 2.67
N ALA A 32 -6.19 -3.40 1.37
CA ALA A 32 -5.79 -2.45 0.33
C ALA A 32 -6.61 -1.16 0.37
N LEU A 33 -7.91 -1.22 0.65
CA LEU A 33 -8.75 -0.04 0.86
C LEU A 33 -8.25 0.80 2.03
N GLY A 34 -8.00 0.15 3.17
CA GLY A 34 -7.46 0.81 4.37
C GLY A 34 -6.07 1.38 4.12
N ALA A 35 -5.19 0.62 3.46
CA ALA A 35 -3.86 1.06 3.10
C ALA A 35 -3.92 2.26 2.14
N SER A 36 -4.73 2.21 1.09
CA SER A 36 -4.85 3.27 0.07
C SER A 36 -5.42 4.56 0.67
N ILE A 37 -6.54 4.47 1.40
CA ILE A 37 -7.15 5.63 2.09
C ILE A 37 -6.19 6.18 3.15
N GLY A 38 -5.61 5.32 3.98
CA GLY A 38 -4.67 5.71 5.04
C GLY A 38 -3.42 6.38 4.48
N THR A 39 -2.89 5.85 3.36
CA THR A 39 -1.74 6.42 2.64
C THR A 39 -2.07 7.80 2.11
N MET A 40 -3.21 7.95 1.42
CA MET A 40 -3.63 9.26 0.89
C MET A 40 -3.83 10.28 2.01
N ALA A 41 -4.52 9.91 3.09
CA ALA A 41 -4.76 10.79 4.23
C ALA A 41 -3.45 11.21 4.90
N LEU A 42 -2.53 10.26 5.13
CA LEU A 42 -1.25 10.52 5.76
C LEU A 42 -0.35 11.37 4.87
N ALA A 43 -0.25 11.05 3.57
CA ALA A 43 0.55 11.80 2.62
C ALA A 43 0.02 13.22 2.43
N PHE A 44 -1.30 13.41 2.39
CA PHE A 44 -1.91 14.73 2.33
C PHE A 44 -1.64 15.54 3.61
N GLY A 45 -1.86 14.94 4.78
CA GLY A 45 -1.64 15.61 6.07
C GLY A 45 -0.18 16.02 6.27
N LEU A 46 0.77 15.11 6.02
CA LEU A 46 2.20 15.42 6.12
C LEU A 46 2.65 16.38 5.00
N GLY A 47 2.07 16.27 3.80
CA GLY A 47 2.29 17.19 2.70
C GLY A 47 1.91 18.64 3.05
N MET A 48 0.82 18.83 3.79
CA MET A 48 0.42 20.16 4.28
C MET A 48 1.35 20.71 5.37
N LEU A 49 1.88 19.85 6.24
CA LEU A 49 2.69 20.28 7.40
C LEU A 49 4.14 20.59 7.04
N ILE A 50 4.77 19.75 6.22
CA ILE A 50 6.22 19.81 5.93
C ILE A 50 6.53 19.78 4.44
N GLY A 51 5.53 19.99 3.58
CA GLY A 51 5.69 20.06 2.13
C GLY A 51 6.00 18.70 1.50
N VAL A 52 6.71 18.71 0.37
CA VAL A 52 7.01 17.50 -0.42
C VAL A 52 7.76 16.43 0.38
N ALA A 53 8.59 16.83 1.35
CA ALA A 53 9.28 15.91 2.24
C ALA A 53 8.30 15.03 3.06
N GLY A 54 7.10 15.55 3.34
CA GLY A 54 6.04 14.81 4.02
C GLY A 54 5.55 13.59 3.27
N ILE A 55 5.61 13.60 1.93
CA ILE A 55 5.23 12.45 1.11
C ILE A 55 6.23 11.30 1.29
N ALA A 56 7.53 11.62 1.33
CA ALA A 56 8.57 10.62 1.56
C ALA A 56 8.45 10.00 2.96
N VAL A 57 8.19 10.83 3.98
CA VAL A 57 7.96 10.36 5.35
C VAL A 57 6.69 9.49 5.44
N ALA A 58 5.60 9.90 4.78
CA ALA A 58 4.38 9.12 4.72
C ALA A 58 4.62 7.73 4.11
N ALA A 59 5.41 7.65 3.04
CA ALA A 59 5.73 6.38 2.39
C ALA A 59 6.44 5.42 3.36
N VAL A 60 7.45 5.90 4.10
CA VAL A 60 8.17 5.06 5.08
C VAL A 60 7.23 4.58 6.19
N ILE A 61 6.38 5.46 6.72
CA ILE A 61 5.40 5.10 7.77
C ILE A 61 4.42 4.06 7.24
N VAL A 62 3.89 4.23 6.03
CA VAL A 62 2.94 3.27 5.46
C VAL A 62 3.60 1.92 5.24
N VAL A 63 4.81 1.86 4.69
CA VAL A 63 5.56 0.59 4.55
C VAL A 63 5.67 -0.11 5.90
N ALA A 64 5.99 0.65 6.95
CA ALA A 64 6.13 0.10 8.29
C ALA A 64 4.80 -0.45 8.83
N LEU A 65 3.73 0.35 8.75
CA LEU A 65 2.39 -0.03 9.22
C LEU A 65 1.82 -1.21 8.43
N LEU A 66 1.95 -1.17 7.11
CA LEU A 66 1.44 -2.22 6.23
C LEU A 66 2.19 -3.53 6.44
N GLY A 67 3.52 -3.49 6.65
CA GLY A 67 4.30 -4.67 7.00
C GLY A 67 3.82 -5.33 8.29
N VAL A 68 3.54 -4.53 9.33
CA VAL A 68 2.97 -5.03 10.59
C VAL A 68 1.58 -5.63 10.38
N VAL A 69 0.70 -4.94 9.64
CA VAL A 69 -0.66 -5.42 9.34
C VAL A 69 -0.62 -6.72 8.55
N ILE A 70 0.24 -6.82 7.54
CA ILE A 70 0.37 -8.02 6.71
C ILE A 70 0.88 -9.19 7.56
N SER A 71 1.90 -8.98 8.39
CA SER A 71 2.43 -10.03 9.27
C SER A 71 1.36 -10.50 10.26
N ALA A 72 0.62 -9.57 10.87
CA ALA A 72 -0.40 -9.87 11.86
C ALA A 72 -1.64 -10.57 11.27
N LEU A 73 -2.10 -10.15 10.08
CA LEU A 73 -3.33 -10.68 9.47
C LEU A 73 -3.12 -11.95 8.65
N PHE A 74 -1.94 -12.10 8.03
CA PHE A 74 -1.67 -13.20 7.11
C PHE A 74 -0.64 -14.21 7.65
N GLY A 75 -0.08 -13.98 8.85
CA GLY A 75 0.89 -14.89 9.47
C GLY A 75 2.24 -14.97 8.75
N ILE A 76 2.52 -13.99 7.88
CA ILE A 76 3.72 -13.94 7.04
C ILE A 76 4.92 -13.50 7.89
N GLU A 77 6.10 -14.04 7.58
CA GLU A 77 7.36 -13.62 8.20
C GLU A 77 7.53 -12.10 8.08
N ILE A 78 7.77 -11.43 9.21
CA ILE A 78 7.81 -9.96 9.29
C ILE A 78 8.72 -9.31 8.24
N LYS A 79 9.88 -9.93 7.94
CA LYS A 79 10.80 -9.44 6.91
C LYS A 79 10.17 -9.41 5.52
N ARG A 80 9.44 -10.48 5.16
CA ARG A 80 8.70 -10.56 3.89
C ARG A 80 7.52 -9.60 3.89
N SER A 81 6.83 -9.45 5.01
CA SER A 81 5.71 -8.51 5.14
C SER A 81 6.14 -7.07 4.87
N PHE A 82 7.27 -6.63 5.43
CA PHE A 82 7.82 -5.30 5.11
C PHE A 82 8.25 -5.17 3.65
N LEU A 83 8.79 -6.23 3.04
CA LEU A 83 9.14 -6.23 1.62
C LEU A 83 7.89 -6.09 0.74
N ILE A 84 6.83 -6.84 1.04
CA ILE A 84 5.53 -6.74 0.37
C ILE A 84 4.97 -5.32 0.52
N GLY A 85 5.00 -4.77 1.74
CA GLY A 85 4.55 -3.39 2.00
C GLY A 85 5.35 -2.34 1.22
N GLY A 86 6.67 -2.53 1.11
CA GLY A 86 7.57 -1.70 0.31
C GLY A 86 7.22 -1.71 -1.18
N ILE A 87 7.07 -2.91 -1.76
CA ILE A 87 6.71 -3.07 -3.17
C ILE A 87 5.31 -2.51 -3.44
N PHE A 88 4.35 -2.79 -2.55
CA PHE A 88 3.01 -2.24 -2.63
C PHE A 88 3.02 -0.70 -2.68
N MET A 89 3.81 -0.05 -1.82
CA MET A 89 3.91 1.41 -1.83
C MET A 89 4.53 1.97 -3.10
N PHE A 90 5.51 1.28 -3.66
CA PHE A 90 6.10 1.66 -4.94
C PHE A 90 5.06 1.59 -6.07
N ILE A 91 4.27 0.53 -6.10
CA ILE A 91 3.17 0.34 -7.05
C ILE A 91 2.10 1.42 -6.87
N HIS A 92 1.65 1.67 -5.64
CA HIS A 92 0.62 2.66 -5.31
C HIS A 92 1.01 4.07 -5.80
N ILE A 93 2.26 4.48 -5.53
CA ILE A 93 2.79 5.77 -6.00
C ILE A 93 2.85 5.81 -7.53
N GLY A 94 3.36 4.74 -8.16
CA GLY A 94 3.45 4.65 -9.62
C GLY A 94 2.09 4.75 -10.31
N ILE A 95 1.09 4.02 -9.80
CA ILE A 95 -0.30 4.07 -10.30
C ILE A 95 -0.88 5.47 -10.10
N SER A 96 -0.69 6.06 -8.93
CA SER A 96 -1.22 7.39 -8.61
C SER A 96 -0.66 8.47 -9.53
N ILE A 97 0.65 8.46 -9.78
CA ILE A 97 1.32 9.39 -10.71
C ILE A 97 0.86 9.12 -12.14
N GLY A 98 0.87 7.86 -12.59
CA GLY A 98 0.50 7.50 -13.96
C GLY A 98 -0.94 7.91 -14.31
N LEU A 99 -1.89 7.67 -13.40
CA LEU A 99 -3.28 8.08 -13.59
C LEU A 99 -3.45 9.60 -13.54
N GLN A 100 -2.73 10.31 -12.66
CA GLN A 100 -2.75 11.77 -12.65
C GLN A 100 -2.25 12.37 -13.98
N LEU A 101 -1.28 11.73 -14.63
CA LEU A 101 -0.78 12.17 -15.93
C LEU A 101 -1.75 11.87 -17.09
N LEU A 102 -2.50 10.77 -17.01
CA LEU A 102 -3.47 10.35 -18.03
C LEU A 102 -4.77 11.16 -18.03
N PHE A 103 -5.21 11.63 -16.86
CA PHE A 103 -6.48 12.36 -16.69
C PHE A 103 -6.29 13.86 -16.43
N ARG A 104 -5.10 14.39 -16.75
CA ARG A 104 -4.80 15.82 -16.81
C ARG A 104 -5.08 16.37 -18.19
#